data_AF-A0A7C1U2M2-F1
#
_entry.id   AF-A0A7C1U2M2-F1
#
_cell.length_a   1.000
_cell.length_b   1.000
_cell.length_c   1.000
_cell.angle_alpha   90.00
_cell.angle_beta   90.00
_cell.angle_gamma   90.00
#
_symmetry.space_group_name_H-M   'P 1'
#
loop_
_entity.id
_entity.type
_entity.pdbx_description
1 polymer ?
#
loop_
_entity_poly.entity_id
_entity_poly.type
_entity_poly.pdbx_seq_one_letter_code
_entity_poly.pdbx_strand_id
1 'polypeptide(L)'
;AFRSVEYQANIILRKMENNLKLSDILRFSAAPGYSEHHTGCALDLTTTDIDDLCENFDQTIAFEWLQQHGINYGFSLSYPKNITHKIAYEPWHWACL
;
A
#
# COMPACT_ATOMS: atom_id res chain seq x y z
N ALA A 1 0.49 -6.75 5.51
CA ALA A 1 0.86 -8.09 6.01
C ALA A 1 1.67 -8.86 4.95
N PHE A 2 2.44 -9.88 5.34
CA PHE A 2 3.32 -10.63 4.42
C PHE A 2 2.56 -11.20 3.21
N ARG A 3 3.19 -11.11 2.03
CA ARG A 3 2.67 -11.61 0.76
C ARG A 3 3.79 -12.26 -0.04
N SER A 4 3.61 -13.50 -0.47
CA SER A 4 4.61 -14.18 -1.31
C SER A 4 4.63 -13.60 -2.73
N VAL A 5 5.74 -13.82 -3.45
CA VAL A 5 5.89 -13.41 -4.86
C VAL A 5 4.81 -14.04 -5.74
N GLU A 6 4.51 -15.31 -5.51
CA GLU A 6 3.45 -16.03 -6.20
C GLU A 6 2.07 -15.42 -5.92
N TYR A 7 1.79 -15.08 -4.65
CA TYR A 7 0.53 -14.43 -4.30
C TYR A 7 0.42 -13.07 -5.00
N GLN A 8 1.49 -12.27 -5.01
CA GLN A 8 1.50 -10.99 -5.72
C GLN A 8 1.25 -11.18 -7.23
N ALA A 9 1.84 -12.20 -7.85
CA ALA A 9 1.59 -12.53 -9.26
C ALA A 9 0.10 -12.86 -9.50
N ASN A 10 -0.52 -13.63 -8.61
CA ASN A 10 -1.93 -13.98 -8.71
C ASN A 10 -2.86 -12.76 -8.57
N ILE A 11 -2.51 -11.73 -7.78
CA ILE A 11 -3.27 -10.47 -7.75
C ILE A 11 -3.25 -9.79 -9.12
N ILE A 12 -2.07 -9.67 -9.73
CA ILE A 12 -1.91 -9.03 -11.04
C ILE A 12 -2.70 -9.78 -12.11
N LEU A 13 -2.59 -11.12 -12.13
CA LEU A 13 -3.31 -11.98 -13.07
C LEU A 13 -4.83 -11.81 -12.94
N ARG A 14 -5.38 -11.85 -11.73
CA ARG A 14 -6.82 -11.64 -11.49
C ARG A 14 -7.28 -10.26 -11.98
N LYS A 15 -6.48 -9.22 -11.80
CA LYS A 15 -6.82 -7.88 -12.31
C LYS A 15 -6.82 -7.84 -13.84
N MET A 16 -5.88 -8.51 -14.48
CA MET A 16 -5.83 -8.64 -15.95
C MET A 16 -7.01 -9.44 -16.50
N GLU A 17 -7.43 -10.51 -15.84
CA GLU A 17 -8.63 -11.29 -16.16
C GLU A 17 -9.91 -10.44 -16.09
N ASN A 18 -9.92 -9.42 -15.22
CA ASN A 18 -10.97 -8.41 -15.13
C ASN A 18 -10.81 -7.25 -16.14
N ASN A 19 -10.09 -7.49 -17.25
CA ASN A 19 -9.87 -6.54 -18.35
C ASN A 19 -9.11 -5.25 -17.97
N LEU A 20 -8.38 -5.22 -16.85
CA LEU A 20 -7.50 -4.11 -16.52
C LEU A 20 -6.17 -4.25 -17.27
N LYS A 21 -5.68 -3.16 -17.86
CA LYS A 21 -4.38 -3.14 -18.51
C LYS A 21 -3.27 -3.24 -17.47
N LEU A 22 -2.21 -3.98 -17.78
CA LEU A 22 -1.05 -4.11 -16.91
C LEU A 22 -0.46 -2.74 -16.51
N SER A 23 -0.42 -1.78 -17.44
CA SER A 23 0.05 -0.42 -17.17
C SER A 23 -0.76 0.29 -16.09
N ASP A 24 -2.08 0.05 -16.05
CA ASP A 24 -2.99 0.68 -15.09
C ASP A 24 -2.91 -0.04 -13.74
N ILE A 25 -2.78 -1.37 -13.75
CA ILE A 25 -2.58 -2.16 -12.55
C ILE A 25 -1.30 -1.74 -11.82
N LEU A 26 -0.20 -1.58 -12.55
CA LEU A 26 1.10 -1.24 -11.97
C LEU A 26 1.19 0.17 -11.37
N ARG A 27 0.17 1.02 -11.58
CA ARG A 27 0.03 2.31 -10.86
C ARG A 27 -0.42 2.15 -9.41
N PHE A 28 -1.06 1.02 -9.06
CA PHE A 28 -1.65 0.79 -7.74
C PHE A 28 -1.27 -0.58 -7.17
N SER A 29 -0.33 -1.29 -7.80
CA SER A 29 0.08 -2.63 -7.38
C SER A 29 1.50 -2.88 -7.85
N ALA A 30 2.41 -3.01 -6.89
CA ALA A 30 3.78 -3.36 -7.20
C ALA A 30 3.88 -4.67 -8.01
N ALA A 31 4.86 -4.74 -8.91
CA ALA A 31 5.12 -5.97 -9.65
C ALA A 31 5.54 -7.11 -8.68
N PRO A 32 5.32 -8.39 -9.04
CA PRO A 32 5.82 -9.52 -8.27
C PRO A 32 7.35 -9.42 -8.10
N GLY A 33 7.84 -9.61 -6.88
CA GLY A 33 9.24 -9.38 -6.52
C GLY A 33 9.61 -7.93 -6.17
N TYR A 34 8.70 -6.96 -6.34
CA TYR A 34 8.92 -5.54 -6.04
C TYR A 34 7.98 -4.97 -4.94
N SER A 35 7.05 -5.77 -4.41
CA SER A 35 6.18 -5.33 -3.30
C SER A 35 6.92 -5.35 -1.97
N GLU A 36 6.71 -4.32 -1.15
CA GLU A 36 7.26 -4.27 0.22
C GLU A 36 6.66 -5.35 1.12
N HIS A 37 5.45 -5.86 0.83
CA HIS A 37 4.88 -6.98 1.58
C HIS A 37 5.68 -8.29 1.45
N HIS A 38 6.58 -8.43 0.46
CA HIS A 38 7.47 -9.59 0.38
C HIS A 38 8.46 -9.65 1.55
N THR A 39 8.79 -8.51 2.16
CA THR A 39 9.73 -8.46 3.29
C THR A 39 9.09 -8.94 4.59
N GLY A 40 7.76 -8.98 4.65
CA GLY A 40 7.01 -9.17 5.90
C GLY A 40 6.97 -7.93 6.80
N CYS A 41 7.61 -6.84 6.38
CA CYS A 41 7.75 -5.59 7.13
C CYS A 41 6.84 -4.45 6.61
N ALA A 42 5.81 -4.78 5.81
CA ALA A 42 4.83 -3.81 5.33
C ALA A 42 3.40 -4.15 5.79
N LEU A 43 2.68 -3.11 6.22
CA LEU A 43 1.34 -3.17 6.79
C LEU A 43 0.42 -2.22 6.03
N ASP A 44 -0.79 -2.71 5.73
CA ASP A 44 -1.89 -1.87 5.29
C ASP A 44 -2.80 -1.63 6.50
N LEU A 45 -3.04 -0.37 6.85
CA LEU A 45 -3.75 0.05 8.05
C LEU A 45 -5.02 0.84 7.69
N THR A 46 -6.05 0.72 8.51
CA THR A 46 -7.34 1.40 8.35
C THR A 46 -7.95 1.72 9.72
N THR A 47 -9.14 2.33 9.75
CA THR A 47 -9.96 2.52 10.95
C THR A 47 -11.38 2.00 10.70
N THR A 48 -12.17 1.80 11.76
CA THR A 48 -13.53 1.21 11.69
C THR A 48 -14.57 2.10 11.00
N ASP A 49 -14.28 3.39 10.86
CA ASP A 49 -15.28 4.40 10.48
C ASP A 49 -15.25 4.74 8.98
N ILE A 50 -14.39 4.08 8.20
CA ILE A 50 -14.20 4.31 6.77
C ILE A 50 -14.09 2.98 6.01
N ASP A 51 -14.17 3.07 4.69
CA ASP A 51 -13.87 1.93 3.81
C ASP A 51 -12.38 1.52 3.92
N ASP A 52 -12.13 0.23 3.77
CA ASP A 52 -10.77 -0.31 3.76
C ASP A 52 -9.96 0.21 2.57
N LEU A 53 -8.68 0.48 2.81
CA LEU A 53 -7.69 0.83 1.78
C LEU A 53 -8.15 1.98 0.87
N CYS A 54 -8.75 3.02 1.46
CA CYS A 54 -9.21 4.20 0.76
C CYS A 54 -8.37 5.44 1.11
N GLU A 55 -8.31 6.42 0.20
CA GLU A 55 -7.55 7.65 0.41
C GLU A 55 -8.05 8.45 1.62
N ASN A 56 -9.35 8.36 1.95
CA ASN A 56 -9.96 9.07 3.08
C ASN A 56 -9.39 8.64 4.44
N PHE A 57 -8.61 7.54 4.50
CA PHE A 57 -7.84 7.21 5.69
C PHE A 57 -6.94 8.37 6.14
N ASP A 58 -6.45 9.18 5.20
CA ASP A 58 -5.61 10.34 5.49
C ASP A 58 -6.30 11.48 6.27
N GLN A 59 -7.63 11.42 6.40
CA GLN A 59 -8.44 12.39 7.15
C GLN A 59 -8.75 11.93 8.57
N THR A 60 -8.26 10.75 8.97
CA THR A 60 -8.58 10.14 10.25
C THR A 60 -7.57 10.47 11.33
N ILE A 61 -8.03 10.43 12.59
CA ILE A 61 -7.14 10.55 13.76
C ILE A 61 -6.08 9.44 13.81
N ALA A 62 -6.38 8.26 13.24
CA ALA A 62 -5.46 7.14 13.19
C ALA A 62 -4.28 7.43 12.25
N PHE A 63 -4.56 8.01 11.08
CA PHE A 63 -3.50 8.44 10.16
C PHE A 63 -2.67 9.59 10.73
N GLU A 64 -3.30 10.57 11.39
CA GLU A 64 -2.58 11.64 12.08
C GLU A 64 -1.62 11.07 13.14
N TRP A 65 -2.08 10.09 13.93
CA TRP A 65 -1.25 9.40 14.91
C TRP A 65 -0.06 8.68 14.26
N LEU A 66 -0.28 7.97 13.15
CA LEU A 66 0.79 7.29 12.42
C LEU A 66 1.83 8.27 11.87
N GLN A 67 1.42 9.43 11.36
CA GLN A 67 2.32 10.48 10.89
C GLN A 67 3.23 11.02 12.00
N GLN A 68 2.72 11.12 13.23
CA GLN A 68 3.48 11.63 14.38
C GLN A 68 4.36 10.55 15.04
N HIS A 69 3.90 9.30 15.05
CA HIS A 69 4.51 8.25 15.87
C HIS A 69 5.10 7.08 15.09
N GLY A 70 4.74 6.87 13.82
CA GLY A 70 5.15 5.69 13.03
C GLY A 70 6.67 5.49 13.00
N ILE A 71 7.43 6.59 12.84
CA ILE A 71 8.90 6.56 12.84
C ILE A 71 9.48 6.04 14.16
N ASN A 72 8.83 6.33 15.30
CA ASN A 72 9.28 5.87 16.62
C ASN A 72 9.15 4.35 16.77
N TYR A 73 8.31 3.72 15.94
CA TYR A 73 8.13 2.27 15.86
C TYR A 73 8.85 1.66 14.64
N GLY A 74 9.65 2.45 13.92
CA GLY A 74 10.43 1.98 12.77
C GLY A 74 9.64 1.87 11.47
N PHE A 75 8.48 2.52 11.36
CA PHE A 75 7.65 2.51 10.14
C PHE A 75 7.56 3.90 9.49
N SER A 76 7.38 3.92 8.18
CA SER A 76 7.13 5.14 7.40
C SER A 76 6.12 4.91 6.27
N LEU A 77 5.47 5.99 5.85
CA LEU A 77 4.54 5.99 4.72
C LEU A 77 5.32 5.86 3.40
N SER A 78 5.18 4.73 2.70
CA SER A 78 5.96 4.45 1.48
C SER A 78 5.50 5.24 0.27
N TYR A 79 4.19 5.50 0.17
CA TYR A 79 3.56 6.14 -1.00
C TYR A 79 2.81 7.41 -0.59
N PRO A 80 3.52 8.52 -0.32
CA PRO A 80 2.90 9.81 0.00
C PRO A 80 2.27 10.48 -1.23
N LYS A 81 1.46 11.53 -1.01
CA LYS A 81 0.94 12.41 -2.07
C LYS A 81 2.10 13.14 -2.77
N ASN A 82 2.74 12.50 -3.74
CA ASN A 82 3.78 13.10 -4.55
C ASN A 82 3.77 12.51 -5.98
N ILE A 83 3.82 13.40 -6.97
CA ILE A 83 3.72 13.11 -8.40
C ILE A 83 4.90 12.25 -8.91
N THR A 84 6.01 12.20 -8.18
CA THR A 84 7.21 11.47 -8.62
C THR A 84 7.17 9.96 -8.35
N HIS A 85 6.24 9.46 -7.55
CA HIS A 85 6.16 8.02 -7.25
C HIS A 85 5.53 7.23 -8.40
N LYS A 86 6.03 6.01 -8.62
CA LYS A 86 5.50 5.10 -9.64
C LYS A 86 4.18 4.44 -9.21
N ILE A 87 3.97 4.37 -7.90
CA ILE A 87 2.75 3.88 -7.27
C ILE A 87 1.98 5.11 -6.76
N ALA A 88 0.67 5.08 -6.92
CA ALA A 88 -0.25 6.13 -6.50
C ALA A 88 -0.23 6.30 -4.97
N TYR A 89 -0.92 7.33 -4.50
CA TYR A 89 -1.04 7.61 -3.08
C TYR A 89 -1.75 6.46 -2.34
N GLU A 90 -1.11 5.96 -1.28
CA GLU A 90 -1.67 4.88 -0.45
C GLU A 90 -1.47 5.23 1.04
N PRO A 91 -2.35 6.05 1.65
CA PRO A 91 -2.21 6.46 3.05
C PRO A 91 -2.23 5.29 4.04
N TRP A 92 -2.81 4.17 3.62
CA TRP A 92 -2.86 2.94 4.40
C TRP A 92 -1.53 2.18 4.44
N HIS A 93 -0.59 2.42 3.51
CA HIS A 93 0.59 1.56 3.33
C HIS A 93 1.82 2.06 4.09
N TRP A 94 2.23 1.32 5.13
CA TRP A 94 3.35 1.65 6.00
C TRP A 94 4.37 0.52 6.02
N ALA A 95 5.64 0.82 5.74
CA ALA A 95 6.72 -0.15 5.70
C ALA A 95 7.84 0.18 6.69
N CYS A 96 8.56 -0.85 7.15
CA CYS A 96 9.73 -0.64 7.98
C CYS A 96 10.81 0.17 7.24
N LEU A 97 11.55 0.99 7.99
CA LEU A 97 12.73 1.71 7.54
C LEU A 97 13.89 0.77 7.16
#